data_AF-A0A9E4W9Q5-F1
#
_entry.id   AF-A0A9E4W9Q5-F1
#
_cell.length_a   1.000
_cell.length_b   1.000
_cell.length_c   1.000
_cell.angle_alpha   90.00
_cell.angle_beta   90.00
_cell.angle_gamma   90.00
#
_symmetry.space_group_name_H-M   'P 1'
#
loop_
_entity.id
_entity.type
_entity.pdbx_description
1 polymer ?
#
loop_
_entity_poly.entity_id
_entity_poly.type
_entity_poly.pdbx_seq_one_letter_code
_entity_poly.pdbx_strand_id
1 'polypeptide(L)' 'MGSMMRRPSAGGWVKSLGIDARTGCLGTPGNWRVVGSGRVTVYQGSEWQIFNSGDKLPFGF' A
#
# COMPACT_ATOMS: atom_id res chain seq x y z
N MET A 1 0.09 -24.39 4.07
CA MET A 1 -0.98 -23.46 4.49
C MET A 1 -0.89 -22.21 3.62
N GLY A 2 -1.66 -22.14 2.54
CA GLY A 2 -1.68 -20.97 1.63
C GLY A 2 -2.68 -19.94 2.13
N SER A 3 -2.23 -18.73 2.42
CA SER A 3 -3.10 -17.60 2.76
C SER A 3 -3.94 -17.22 1.54
N MET A 4 -5.25 -17.37 1.64
CA MET A 4 -6.19 -16.94 0.60
C MET A 4 -6.33 -15.42 0.69
N MET A 5 -5.83 -14.71 -0.32
CA MET A 5 -6.06 -13.28 -0.46
C MET A 5 -7.56 -13.07 -0.68
N ARG A 6 -8.28 -12.57 0.34
CA ARG A 6 -9.70 -12.23 0.20
C ARG A 6 -9.82 -11.17 -0.88
N ARG A 7 -10.60 -11.46 -1.93
CA ARG A 7 -10.97 -10.46 -2.93
C ARG A 7 -11.64 -9.27 -2.22
N PRO A 8 -11.29 -8.02 -2.56
CA PRO A 8 -12.04 -6.86 -2.10
C PRO A 8 -13.53 -7.04 -2.46
N SER A 9 -14.43 -6.76 -1.52
CA SER A 9 -15.87 -6.79 -1.79
C SER A 9 -16.25 -5.61 -2.68
N ALA A 10 -16.92 -5.88 -3.80
CA ALA A 10 -17.47 -4.85 -4.67
C ALA A 10 -18.42 -3.96 -3.85
N GLY A 11 -18.07 -2.69 -3.65
CA GLY A 11 -18.81 -1.73 -2.83
C GLY A 11 -17.98 -0.96 -1.81
N GLY A 12 -16.76 -1.42 -1.50
CA GLY A 12 -15.74 -0.60 -0.82
C GLY A 12 -14.82 0.08 -1.84
N TRP A 13 -14.39 1.32 -1.58
CA TRP A 13 -13.34 1.95 -2.39
C TRP A 13 -12.11 1.03 -2.38
N VAL A 14 -11.71 0.54 -3.56
CA VAL A 14 -10.47 -0.21 -3.71
C VAL A 14 -9.35 0.80 -3.48
N LYS A 15 -8.63 0.63 -2.37
CA LYS A 15 -7.40 1.38 -2.12
C LYS A 15 -6.38 0.94 -3.17
N SER A 16 -5.98 1.87 -4.02
CA SER A 16 -5.02 1.61 -5.10
C SER A 16 -3.63 2.07 -4.69
N LEU A 17 -2.61 1.31 -5.10
CA LEU A 17 -1.21 1.63 -4.91
C LEU A 17 -0.54 1.83 -6.27
N GLY A 18 0.13 2.97 -6.43
CA GLY A 18 1.18 3.15 -7.43
C GLY A 18 2.52 2.81 -6.79
N ILE A 19 3.31 1.93 -7.40
CA ILE A 19 4.62 1.52 -6.87
C ILE A 19 5.65 1.73 -7.97
N ASP A 20 6.65 2.56 -7.69
CA ASP A 20 7.76 2.79 -8.62
C ASP A 20 8.59 1.51 -8.83
N ALA A 21 9.32 1.46 -9.94
CA ALA A 21 10.23 0.35 -10.21
C ALA A 21 11.22 0.13 -9.06
N ARG A 22 11.45 -1.15 -8.70
CA ARG A 22 12.34 -1.57 -7.59
C ARG A 22 11.92 -1.00 -6.23
N THR A 23 10.61 -0.79 -6.04
CA THR A 23 10.01 -0.33 -4.78
C THR A 23 8.95 -1.33 -4.34
N GLY A 24 8.66 -1.39 -3.04
CA GLY A 24 7.61 -2.22 -2.49
C GLY A 24 7.21 -1.80 -1.08
N CYS A 25 6.29 -2.56 -0.49
CA CYS A 25 5.83 -2.36 0.88
C CYS A 25 6.09 -3.64 1.68
N LEU A 26 6.80 -3.53 2.80
CA LEU A 26 7.16 -4.67 3.63
C LEU A 26 6.77 -4.41 5.09
N GLY A 27 6.21 -5.41 5.76
CA GLY A 27 5.78 -5.29 7.15
C GLY A 27 4.65 -6.25 7.51
N THR A 28 3.91 -5.89 8.55
CA THR A 28 2.70 -6.57 9.01
C THR A 28 1.47 -5.69 8.75
N PRO A 29 0.25 -6.25 8.75
CA PRO A 29 -0.97 -5.46 8.64
C PRO A 29 -0.98 -4.30 9.66
N GLY A 30 -1.15 -3.06 9.17
CA GLY A 30 -1.10 -1.84 9.99
C GLY A 30 0.31 -1.30 10.31
N ASN A 31 1.37 -1.97 9.86
CA ASN A 31 2.76 -1.54 10.02
C ASN A 31 3.59 -1.76 8.75
N TRP A 32 3.01 -1.41 7.60
CA TRP A 32 3.70 -1.44 6.31
C TRP A 32 4.66 -0.27 6.16
N ARG A 33 5.85 -0.56 5.65
CA ARG A 33 6.89 0.42 5.36
C ARG A 33 7.27 0.38 3.89
N VAL A 34 7.51 1.55 3.29
CA VAL A 34 8.04 1.63 1.93
C VAL A 34 9.51 1.21 1.93
N VAL A 35 9.88 0.34 0.99
CA VAL A 35 11.24 -0.15 0.78
C VAL A 35 11.64 -0.04 -0.68
N GLY A 36 12.94 0.10 -0.94
CA GLY A 36 13.48 0.25 -2.30
C GLY A 36 13.89 1.69 -2.64
N SER A 37 14.11 1.94 -3.93
CA SER A 37 14.73 3.19 -4.40
C SER A 37 13.75 4.27 -4.86
N GLY A 38 12.49 3.91 -5.11
CA GLY A 38 11.45 4.83 -5.57
C GLY A 38 10.44 5.16 -4.48
N ARG A 39 9.24 5.55 -4.92
CA ARG A 39 8.14 5.99 -4.08
C ARG A 39 6.93 5.05 -4.20
N VAL A 40 6.06 5.16 -3.21
CA VAL A 40 4.74 4.53 -3.22
C VAL A 40 3.70 5.64 -3.17
N THR A 41 2.70 5.56 -4.04
CA THR A 41 1.55 6.46 -4.03
C THR A 41 0.31 5.69 -3.60
N VAL A 42 -0.40 6.23 -2.62
CA VAL A 42 -1.64 5.70 -2.07
C VAL A 42 -2.79 6.56 -2.55
N TYR A 43 -3.82 5.92 -3.11
CA TYR A 43 -5.11 6.57 -3.37
C TYR A 43 -6.11 6.21 -2.26
N GLN A 44 -6.52 7.20 -1.48
CA GLN A 44 -7.52 7.05 -0.43
C GLN A 44 -8.28 8.36 -0.24
N GLY A 45 -9.60 8.27 0.00
CA GLY A 45 -10.40 9.45 0.33
C GLY A 45 -10.42 10.52 -0.76
N SER A 46 -10.38 10.08 -2.03
CA SER A 46 -10.27 10.96 -3.21
C SER A 46 -8.97 11.77 -3.32
N GLU A 47 -7.95 11.40 -2.55
CA GLU A 47 -6.65 12.08 -2.55
C GLU A 47 -5.50 11.10 -2.84
N TRP A 48 -4.44 11.63 -3.45
CA TRP A 48 -3.19 10.93 -3.69
C TRP A 48 -2.16 11.36 -2.67
N GLN A 49 -1.60 10.39 -1.95
CA GLN A 49 -0.53 10.61 -0.98
C GLN A 49 0.74 9.88 -1.42
N ILE A 50 1.88 10.58 -1.39
CA ILE A 50 3.18 10.04 -1.81
C ILE A 50 4.01 9.72 -0.57
N PHE A 51 4.63 8.53 -0.57
CA PHE A 51 5.47 8.02 0.49
C PHE A 51 6.85 7.66 -0.06
N ASN A 52 7.89 8.08 0.64
CA ASN A 52 9.28 7.80 0.32
C ASN A 52 9.76 6.52 1.00
N SER A 53 10.90 6.01 0.54
CA SER A 53 11.58 4.89 1.21
C SER A 53 11.80 5.18 2.69
N GLY A 54 11.38 4.23 3.53
CA GLY A 54 11.42 4.37 4.97
C GLY A 54 10.14 4.91 5.61
N ASP A 55 9.23 5.51 4.85
CA ASP A 55 7.95 6.02 5.38
C ASP A 55 6.99 4.89 5.71
N LYS A 56 6.11 5.15 6.68
CA LYS A 56 5.04 4.23 7.09
C LYS A 56 3.76 4.55 6.32
N LEU A 57 3.12 3.52 5.77
CA LEU A 57 1.85 3.66 5.09
C LEU A 57 0.68 3.83 6.08
N PRO A 58 -0.43 4.47 5.65
CA PRO A 58 -1.60 4.66 6.49
C PRO A 58 -2.24 3.32 6.86
N PHE A 59 -2.92 3.30 8.01
CA PHE A 59 -3.54 2.10 8.55
C PHE A 59 -4.64 1.55 7.62
N GLY A 60 -4.68 0.21 7.48
CA GLY A 60 -5.66 -0.47 6.63
C GLY A 60 -5.34 -0.47 5.14
N PHE A 61 -4.07 -0.30 4.78
CA PHE A 61 -3.48 -0.98 3.62
C PHE A 61 -3.04 -2.39 4.01
#